data_AF-A0A7J9EHI5-F1
#
_entry.id   AF-A0A7J9EHI5-F1
#
_cell.length_a   1.000
_cell.length_b   1.000
_cell.length_c   1.000
_cell.angle_alpha   90.00
_cell.angle_beta   90.00
_cell.angle_gamma   90.00
#
_symmetry.space_group_name_H-M   'P 1'
#
loop_
_entity.id
_entity.type
_entity.pdbx_description
1 polymer ?
#
loop_
_entity_poly.entity_id
_entity_poly.type
_entity_poly.pdbx_seq_one_letter_code
_entity_poly.pdbx_strand_id
1 'polypeptide(L)'
;LLDTTQSTGSLHEVRRDVRKLSRLLQNSQIQALLNDPFLGDQEKGKAMKELAKKGKFNKHLFNLLKMMVEKNKLGIVSEVLEEFERVYDELIGTKQVWVSSEKMIGEDMLFKIAMKVQKLSGAVKVKVKNLVIDKLPKIPDFGLLYT
;
A
#
# COMPACT_ATOMS: atom_id res chain seq x y z
N LEU A 1 -0.48 1.65 -14.23
CA LEU A 1 -1.40 0.55 -13.84
C LEU A 1 -2.82 1.07 -13.71
N LEU A 2 -3.07 2.08 -12.86
CA LEU A 2 -4.40 2.65 -12.60
C LEU A 2 -5.10 3.17 -13.86
N ASP A 3 -4.44 4.02 -14.66
CA ASP A 3 -5.04 4.55 -15.90
C ASP A 3 -5.46 3.44 -16.87
N THR A 4 -4.63 2.40 -16.98
CA THR A 4 -4.89 1.23 -17.82
C THR A 4 -6.08 0.42 -17.29
N THR A 5 -6.22 0.26 -15.98
CA THR A 5 -7.30 -0.56 -15.41
C THR A 5 -8.62 0.21 -15.34
N GLN A 6 -8.58 1.54 -15.27
CA GLN A 6 -9.75 2.40 -15.44
C GLN A 6 -10.29 2.33 -16.87
N SER A 7 -9.44 2.58 -17.87
CA SER A 7 -9.84 2.55 -19.29
C SER A 7 -10.34 1.18 -19.76
N THR A 8 -9.89 0.10 -19.12
CA THR A 8 -10.32 -1.27 -19.45
C THR A 8 -11.44 -1.81 -18.55
N GLY A 9 -11.94 -1.02 -17.59
CA GLY A 9 -13.00 -1.46 -16.66
C GLY A 9 -12.57 -2.55 -15.66
N SER A 10 -11.26 -2.83 -15.55
CA SER A 10 -10.72 -3.91 -14.72
C SER A 10 -10.23 -3.44 -13.33
N LEU A 11 -10.44 -2.18 -12.97
CA LEU A 11 -9.94 -1.56 -11.74
C LEU A 11 -10.25 -2.36 -10.46
N HIS A 12 -11.49 -2.80 -10.28
CA HIS A 12 -11.92 -3.56 -9.09
C HIS A 12 -11.35 -4.98 -9.03
N GLU A 13 -11.16 -5.62 -10.19
CA GLU A 13 -10.53 -6.93 -10.28
C GLU A 13 -9.05 -6.83 -9.93
N VAL A 14 -8.34 -5.87 -10.54
CA VAL A 14 -6.94 -5.62 -10.23
C VAL A 14 -6.74 -5.26 -8.77
N ARG A 15 -7.65 -4.49 -8.15
CA ARG A 15 -7.59 -4.23 -6.71
C ARG A 15 -7.65 -5.52 -5.89
N ARG A 16 -8.53 -6.47 -6.23
CA ARG A 16 -8.60 -7.76 -5.52
C ARG A 16 -7.28 -8.52 -5.62
N ASP A 17 -6.66 -8.51 -6.79
CA ASP A 17 -5.37 -9.16 -7.01
C ASP A 17 -4.22 -8.43 -6.31
N VAL A 18 -4.22 -7.10 -6.29
CA VAL A 18 -3.26 -6.28 -5.53
C VAL A 18 -3.33 -6.67 -4.05
N ARG A 19 -4.53 -6.71 -3.45
CA ARG A 19 -4.71 -7.14 -2.05
C ARG A 19 -4.23 -8.57 -1.80
N LYS A 20 -4.52 -9.48 -2.73
CA LYS A 20 -4.07 -10.86 -2.66
C LYS A 20 -2.54 -10.93 -2.66
N LEU A 21 -1.89 -10.19 -3.56
CA LEU A 21 -0.44 -10.11 -3.63
C LEU A 21 0.15 -9.47 -2.37
N SER A 22 -0.39 -8.35 -1.89
CA SER A 22 0.06 -7.71 -0.65
C SER A 22 0.05 -8.69 0.51
N ARG A 23 -0.99 -9.54 0.65
CA ARG A 23 -1.05 -10.59 1.69
C ARG A 23 0.03 -11.65 1.50
N LEU A 24 0.30 -12.08 0.26
CA LEU A 24 1.38 -13.04 -0.02
C LEU A 24 2.74 -12.46 0.34
N LEU A 25 2.97 -11.17 0.10
CA LEU A 25 4.20 -10.46 0.45
C LEU A 25 4.37 -10.25 1.97
N GLN A 26 3.34 -10.49 2.78
CA GLN A 26 3.47 -10.53 4.25
C GLN A 26 3.98 -11.88 4.77
N ASN A 27 4.12 -12.90 3.92
CA ASN A 27 4.70 -14.17 4.33
C ASN A 27 6.20 -14.00 4.58
N SER A 28 6.67 -14.42 5.76
CA SER A 28 8.06 -14.26 6.19
C SER A 28 9.08 -14.91 5.27
N GLN A 29 8.76 -16.04 4.65
CA GLN A 29 9.66 -16.72 3.70
C GLN A 29 9.80 -15.92 2.40
N ILE A 30 8.70 -15.31 1.94
CA ILE A 30 8.71 -14.44 0.76
C ILE A 30 9.46 -13.14 1.06
N GLN A 31 9.25 -12.55 2.23
CA GLN A 31 10.00 -11.36 2.66
C GLN A 31 11.50 -11.65 2.77
N ALA A 32 11.87 -12.77 3.39
CA ALA A 32 13.27 -13.18 3.50
C ALA A 32 13.91 -13.31 2.12
N LEU A 33 13.23 -13.97 1.16
CA LEU A 33 13.73 -14.13 -0.21
C LEU A 33 13.91 -12.80 -0.94
N LEU A 34 12.94 -11.88 -0.83
CA LEU A 34 12.99 -10.60 -1.54
C LEU A 34 14.03 -9.63 -0.93
N ASN A 35 14.21 -9.70 0.39
CA ASN A 35 15.10 -8.80 1.14
C ASN A 35 16.52 -9.34 1.30
N ASP A 36 16.78 -10.61 0.95
CA ASP A 36 18.11 -11.21 1.05
C ASP A 36 19.11 -10.48 0.12
N PRO A 37 20.14 -9.82 0.66
CA PRO A 37 21.11 -9.08 -0.14
C PRO A 37 22.10 -10.00 -0.91
N PHE A 38 22.16 -11.29 -0.57
CA PHE A 38 23.02 -12.28 -1.21
C PHE A 38 22.33 -13.01 -2.37
N LEU A 39 20.99 -12.97 -2.43
CA LEU A 39 20.20 -13.48 -3.56
C LEU A 39 20.25 -12.50 -4.72
N GLY A 40 20.66 -12.98 -5.90
CA GLY A 40 20.73 -12.15 -7.10
C GLY A 40 19.34 -11.74 -7.59
N ASP A 41 19.25 -10.59 -8.25
CA ASP A 41 17.98 -10.06 -8.77
C ASP A 41 17.31 -10.99 -9.79
N GLN A 42 18.11 -11.80 -10.49
CA GLN A 42 17.62 -12.83 -11.40
C GLN A 42 16.83 -13.92 -10.65
N GLU A 43 17.27 -14.33 -9.47
CA GLU A 43 16.64 -15.39 -8.66
C GLU A 43 15.37 -14.87 -8.00
N LYS A 44 15.44 -13.67 -7.41
CA LYS A 44 14.25 -12.93 -6.92
C LYS A 44 13.22 -12.76 -8.02
N GLY A 45 13.70 -12.41 -9.22
CA GLY A 45 12.89 -12.29 -10.43
C GLY A 45 12.18 -13.59 -10.83
N LYS A 46 12.87 -14.73 -10.78
CA LYS A 46 12.28 -16.05 -11.05
C LYS A 46 11.20 -16.39 -10.03
N ALA A 47 11.48 -16.21 -8.73
CA ALA A 47 10.52 -16.46 -7.67
C ALA A 47 9.25 -15.59 -7.83
N MET A 48 9.41 -14.30 -8.11
CA MET A 48 8.29 -13.39 -8.34
C MET A 48 7.47 -13.77 -9.58
N LYS A 49 8.12 -14.17 -10.68
CA LYS A 49 7.42 -14.65 -11.88
C LYS A 49 6.58 -15.90 -11.60
N GLU A 50 7.11 -16.86 -10.84
CA GLU A 50 6.37 -18.06 -10.45
C GLU A 50 5.21 -17.73 -9.50
N LEU A 51 5.42 -16.83 -8.55
CA LEU A 51 4.36 -16.34 -7.68
C LEU A 51 3.24 -15.66 -8.48
N ALA A 52 3.60 -14.83 -9.46
CA ALA A 52 2.63 -14.15 -10.32
C ALA A 52 1.81 -15.12 -11.17
N LYS A 53 2.44 -16.17 -11.73
CA LYS A 53 1.75 -17.23 -12.48
C LYS A 53 0.79 -18.03 -11.60
N LYS A 54 1.26 -18.53 -10.45
CA LYS A 54 0.44 -19.31 -9.51
C LYS A 54 -0.68 -18.48 -8.89
N GLY A 55 -0.43 -17.18 -8.70
CA GLY A 55 -1.39 -16.21 -8.19
C GLY A 55 -2.61 -16.00 -9.09
N LYS A 56 -2.52 -16.37 -10.38
CA LYS A 56 -3.55 -16.13 -11.41
C LYS A 56 -4.04 -14.68 -11.42
N PHE A 57 -3.11 -13.75 -11.28
CA PHE A 57 -3.43 -12.32 -11.26
C PHE A 57 -3.89 -11.84 -12.63
N ASN A 58 -4.70 -10.79 -12.65
CA ASN A 58 -5.08 -10.06 -13.83
C ASN A 58 -3.84 -9.66 -14.66
N LYS A 59 -3.97 -9.72 -15.98
CA LYS A 59 -2.90 -9.46 -16.94
C LYS A 59 -2.14 -8.14 -16.67
N HIS A 60 -2.82 -7.10 -16.21
CA HIS A 60 -2.21 -5.80 -15.96
C HIS A 60 -1.29 -5.82 -14.73
N LEU A 61 -1.72 -6.48 -13.64
CA LEU A 61 -0.86 -6.68 -12.48
C LEU A 61 0.31 -7.62 -12.80
N PHE A 62 0.05 -8.71 -13.53
CA PHE A 62 1.10 -9.62 -13.99
C PHE A 62 2.17 -8.88 -14.82
N ASN A 63 1.75 -8.03 -15.76
CA ASN A 63 2.66 -7.25 -16.59
C ASN A 63 3.44 -6.21 -15.78
N LEU A 64 2.83 -5.57 -14.78
CA LEU A 64 3.54 -4.69 -13.84
C LEU A 64 4.65 -5.45 -13.12
N LEU A 65 4.35 -6.62 -12.54
CA LEU A 65 5.35 -7.44 -11.84
C LEU A 65 6.47 -7.88 -12.78
N LYS A 66 6.14 -8.32 -13.99
CA LYS A 66 7.13 -8.68 -15.01
C LYS A 66 8.06 -7.50 -15.32
N MET A 67 7.51 -6.29 -15.53
CA MET A 67 8.30 -5.09 -15.76
C MET A 67 9.18 -4.73 -14.54
N MET A 68 8.67 -4.88 -13.31
CA MET A 68 9.45 -4.60 -12.10
C MET A 68 10.63 -5.57 -11.95
N VAL A 69 10.46 -6.84 -12.32
CA VAL A 69 11.55 -7.81 -12.39
C VAL A 69 12.60 -7.36 -13.43
N GLU A 70 12.16 -7.02 -14.64
CA GLU A 70 13.06 -6.63 -15.74
C GLU A 70 13.86 -5.36 -15.43
N LYS A 71 13.26 -4.43 -14.69
CA LYS A 71 13.89 -3.15 -14.29
C LYS A 71 14.64 -3.21 -12.95
N ASN A 72 14.73 -4.38 -12.34
CA ASN A 72 15.31 -4.57 -11.02
C ASN A 72 14.71 -3.63 -9.94
N LYS A 73 13.37 -3.56 -9.90
CA LYS A 73 12.60 -2.72 -8.98
C LYS A 73 11.74 -3.52 -8.01
N LEU A 74 12.07 -4.80 -7.78
CA LEU A 74 11.32 -5.64 -6.83
C LEU A 74 11.42 -5.13 -5.38
N GLY A 75 12.51 -4.44 -5.02
CA GLY A 75 12.69 -3.89 -3.67
C GLY A 75 11.65 -2.86 -3.24
N ILE A 76 10.85 -2.31 -4.17
CA ILE A 76 9.79 -1.34 -3.89
C ILE A 76 8.38 -1.88 -4.19
N VAL A 77 8.23 -3.21 -4.32
CA VAL A 77 6.95 -3.80 -4.75
C VAL A 77 5.83 -3.54 -3.74
N SER A 78 6.12 -3.58 -2.44
CA SER A 78 5.12 -3.36 -1.39
C SER A 78 4.58 -1.93 -1.44
N GLU A 79 5.47 -0.96 -1.59
CA GLU A 79 5.19 0.46 -1.69
C GLU A 79 4.34 0.78 -2.92
N VAL A 80 4.65 0.15 -4.07
CA VAL A 80 3.85 0.29 -5.29
C VAL A 80 2.41 -0.23 -5.11
N LEU A 81 2.23 -1.34 -4.38
CA LEU A 81 0.90 -1.89 -4.11
C LEU A 81 0.12 -1.04 -3.09
N GLU A 82 0.81 -0.47 -2.11
CA GLU A 82 0.23 0.49 -1.16
C GLU A 82 -0.23 1.77 -1.86
N GLU A 83 0.60 2.33 -2.73
CA GLU A 83 0.24 3.50 -3.53
C GLU A 83 -0.92 3.21 -4.49
N PHE A 84 -0.99 1.99 -5.06
CA PHE A 84 -2.16 1.58 -5.83
C PHE A 84 -3.44 1.64 -4.99
N GLU A 85 -3.45 1.13 -3.74
CA GLU A 85 -4.63 1.19 -2.87
C GLU A 85 -4.98 2.63 -2.47
N ARG A 86 -3.98 3.48 -2.21
CA ARG A 86 -4.18 4.90 -1.89
C ARG A 86 -4.89 5.62 -3.03
N VAL A 87 -4.34 5.54 -4.24
CA VAL A 87 -4.92 6.22 -5.41
C VAL A 87 -6.25 5.58 -5.81
N TYR A 88 -6.40 4.25 -5.69
CA TYR A 88 -7.70 3.60 -5.87
C TYR A 88 -8.76 4.22 -4.96
N ASP A 89 -8.45 4.39 -3.66
CA ASP A 89 -9.40 4.96 -2.70
C ASP A 89 -9.78 6.39 -3.10
N GLU A 90 -8.81 7.21 -3.49
CA GLU A 90 -9.05 8.57 -3.99
C GLU A 90 -9.98 8.57 -5.21
N LEU A 91 -9.76 7.67 -6.17
CA LEU A 91 -10.57 7.53 -7.39
C LEU A 91 -12.03 7.17 -7.11
N ILE A 92 -12.31 6.40 -6.07
CA ILE A 92 -13.69 6.05 -5.67
C ILE A 92 -14.25 7.03 -4.61
N GLY A 93 -13.65 8.22 -4.46
CA GLY A 93 -14.11 9.25 -3.53
C GLY A 93 -13.90 8.92 -2.06
N THR A 94 -13.02 7.95 -1.75
CA THR A 94 -12.64 7.59 -0.38
C THR A 94 -11.37 8.34 0.02
N LYS A 95 -11.46 9.17 1.06
CA LYS A 95 -10.30 9.86 1.64
C LYS A 95 -9.78 9.12 2.86
N GLN A 96 -8.50 8.74 2.86
CA GLN A 96 -7.83 8.22 4.05
C GLN A 96 -7.17 9.36 4.83
N VAL A 97 -7.39 9.40 6.14
CA VAL A 97 -6.77 10.37 7.05
C VAL A 97 -6.12 9.67 8.24
N TRP A 98 -5.03 10.24 8.72
CA TRP A 98 -4.29 9.77 9.88
C TRP A 98 -4.51 10.71 11.06
N VAL A 99 -4.84 10.14 12.22
CA VAL A 99 -5.03 10.89 13.46
C VAL A 99 -3.99 10.39 14.46
N SER A 100 -3.09 11.29 14.85
CA SER A 100 -2.07 11.00 15.83
C SER A 100 -2.58 11.24 17.25
N SER A 101 -2.26 10.35 18.19
CA SER A 101 -2.61 10.49 19.61
C SER A 101 -1.66 9.70 20.51
N GLU A 102 -1.60 10.06 21.79
CA GLU A 102 -0.80 9.33 22.78
C GLU A 102 -1.39 7.96 23.13
N LYS A 103 -2.72 7.82 23.02
CA LYS A 103 -3.46 6.60 23.35
C LYS A 103 -4.38 6.22 22.20
N MET A 104 -4.80 4.95 22.17
CA MET A 104 -5.78 4.48 21.21
C MET A 104 -7.09 5.26 21.36
N ILE A 105 -7.58 5.79 20.24
CA ILE A 105 -8.84 6.52 20.18
C ILE A 105 -9.99 5.51 20.04
N GLY A 106 -11.04 5.67 20.86
CA GLY A 106 -12.24 4.85 20.76
C GLY A 106 -13.01 5.06 19.45
N GLU A 107 -13.74 4.03 19.01
CA GLU A 107 -14.43 4.01 17.71
C GLU A 107 -15.43 5.18 17.55
N ASP A 108 -16.18 5.52 18.60
CA ASP A 108 -17.12 6.65 18.59
C ASP A 108 -16.44 7.99 18.25
N MET A 109 -15.24 8.20 18.78
CA MET A 109 -14.47 9.41 18.54
C MET A 109 -13.88 9.40 17.12
N LEU A 110 -13.39 8.26 16.64
CA LEU A 110 -12.96 8.09 15.25
C LEU A 110 -14.09 8.34 14.26
N PHE A 111 -15.30 7.87 14.57
CA PHE A 111 -16.48 8.11 13.77
C PHE A 111 -16.84 9.60 13.72
N LYS A 112 -16.83 10.30 14.86
CA LYS A 112 -17.02 11.76 14.91
C LYS A 112 -15.97 12.52 14.09
N ILE A 113 -14.71 12.08 14.13
CA ILE A 113 -13.64 12.66 13.29
C ILE A 113 -13.95 12.40 11.81
N ALA A 114 -14.29 11.17 11.44
CA ALA A 114 -14.64 10.81 10.07
C ALA A 114 -15.77 11.71 9.53
N MET A 115 -16.84 11.91 10.29
CA MET A 115 -17.96 12.79 9.93
C MET A 115 -17.52 14.25 9.73
N LYS A 116 -16.69 14.78 10.64
CA LYS A 116 -16.18 16.16 10.51
C LYS A 116 -15.32 16.31 9.25
N VAL A 117 -14.39 15.38 9.03
CA VAL A 117 -13.54 15.37 7.83
C VAL A 117 -14.38 15.24 6.57
N GLN A 118 -15.41 14.40 6.56
CA GLN A 118 -16.31 14.23 5.42
C GLN A 118 -17.00 15.54 5.07
N LYS A 119 -17.58 16.23 6.07
CA LYS A 119 -18.23 17.53 5.89
C LYS A 119 -17.29 18.61 5.36
N LEU A 120 -16.04 18.65 5.86
CA LEU A 120 -15.06 19.66 5.46
C LEU A 120 -14.41 19.39 4.10
N SER A 121 -14.22 18.12 3.74
CA SER A 121 -13.49 17.73 2.53
C SER A 121 -14.38 17.40 1.33
N GLY A 122 -15.68 17.19 1.54
CA GLY A 122 -16.59 16.73 0.48
C GLY A 122 -16.37 15.28 0.04
N ALA A 123 -15.52 14.52 0.74
CA ALA A 123 -15.26 13.12 0.40
C ALA A 123 -16.54 12.27 0.51
N VAL A 124 -16.73 11.33 -0.43
CA VAL A 124 -17.87 10.38 -0.39
C VAL A 124 -17.75 9.49 0.84
N LYS A 125 -16.53 9.04 1.15
CA LYS A 125 -16.22 8.21 2.32
C LYS A 125 -14.93 8.67 2.97
N VAL A 126 -14.84 8.56 4.29
CA VAL A 126 -13.60 8.81 5.04
C VAL A 126 -13.17 7.55 5.77
N LYS A 127 -11.89 7.17 5.63
CA LYS A 127 -11.23 6.13 6.43
C LYS A 127 -10.28 6.81 7.40
N VAL A 128 -10.48 6.63 8.69
CA VAL A 128 -9.61 7.20 9.73
C VAL A 128 -8.69 6.10 10.25
N LYS A 129 -7.37 6.35 10.26
CA LYS A 129 -6.37 5.49 10.90
C LYS A 129 -5.79 6.21 12.11
N ASN A 130 -5.82 5.56 13.27
CA ASN A 130 -5.20 6.10 14.47
C ASN A 130 -3.73 5.67 14.57
N LEU A 131 -2.83 6.64 14.65
CA LEU A 131 -1.40 6.46 14.87
C LEU A 131 -1.07 6.78 16.34
N VAL A 132 -0.73 5.75 17.13
CA VAL A 132 -0.38 5.92 18.54
C VAL A 132 1.10 6.26 18.68
N ILE A 133 1.42 7.45 19.20
CA ILE A 133 2.78 8.02 19.22
C ILE A 133 3.74 7.21 20.10
N ASP A 134 3.23 6.57 21.16
CA ASP A 134 4.04 5.78 22.09
C ASP A 134 4.67 4.51 21.45
N LYS A 135 4.34 4.23 20.18
CA LYS A 135 4.93 3.15 19.37
C LYS A 135 5.80 3.65 18.20
N LEU A 136 6.06 4.96 18.10
CA LEU A 136 7.00 5.51 17.13
C LEU A 136 8.42 5.48 17.71
N PRO A 137 9.48 5.15 16.92
CA PRO A 137 10.84 5.39 17.36
C PRO A 137 10.95 6.88 17.69
N LYS A 138 11.45 7.20 18.89
CA LYS A 138 11.75 8.57 19.29
C LYS A 138 12.70 9.15 18.25
N ILE A 139 12.19 10.05 17.42
CA ILE A 139 13.04 10.82 16.51
C ILE A 139 13.98 11.62 17.43
N PRO A 140 15.31 11.49 17.32
CA PRO A 140 16.20 12.35 18.08
C PRO A 140 15.87 13.78 17.72
N ASP A 141 15.74 14.61 18.75
CA ASP A 141 15.36 16.01 18.68
C ASP A 141 16.40 16.76 17.81
N PHE A 142 16.15 16.84 16.51
CA PHE A 142 16.85 17.78 15.64
C PHE A 142 16.16 19.12 15.87
N GLY A 143 16.72 19.85 16.84
CA GLY A 143 16.21 21.11 17.35
C GLY A 143 15.63 22.00 16.26
N LEU A 144 14.43 22.49 16.53
CA LEU A 144 13.76 23.54 15.78
C LEU A 144 14.64 24.79 15.74
N LEU A 145 15.49 24.90 14.73
CA LEU A 145 16.01 26.18 14.25
C LEU A 145 15.07 26.66 13.15
N TYR A 146 14.03 27.36 13.57
CA TYR A 146 13.42 28.40 12.76
C TYR A 146 13.49 29.69 13.58
N THR A 147 14.51 30.48 13.28
CA THR A 147 14.51 31.94 13.49
C THR A 147 13.35 32.59 12.75
#